data_AF-A0A7X2NXZ3-F1
#
_entry.id   AF-A0A7X2NXZ3-F1
#
_cell.length_a   1.000
_cell.length_b   1.000
_cell.length_c   1.000
_cell.angle_alpha   90.00
_cell.angle_beta   90.00
_cell.angle_gamma   90.00
#
_symmetry.space_group_name_H-M   'P 1'
#
loop_
_entity.id
_entity.type
_entity.pdbx_description
1 polymer ?
#
loop_
_entity_poly.entity_id
_entity_poly.type
_entity_poly.pdbx_seq_one_letter_code
_entity_poly.pdbx_strand_id
1 'polypeptide(L)'
;MIAFREVDDADPALVFSPLVRGMEKTFAWVDEHGGISLTPSRAFKRVFVHWAAAEFDWPGHTEADLFAVNKVLNEPDFAPLMVLHDLMIAMKLGRHYKGEFRPTKAGQALTGHPGRIFGTVVPFFLFRINHASMSRFEDAPILANWDVFLNVLNAETEDGATGGHLRRVLFGAPETGPLPRYDEVMGQLYIQVLRPLCWAGLLQQERAEAGYRSEEAMFVKTPLWRAALRLETDGKVKGATRH
;
A
#
# COMPACT_ATOMS: atom_id res chain seq x y z
N MET A 1 -18.31 4.71 -6.32
CA MET A 1 -17.31 3.61 -6.40
C MET A 1 -16.59 3.73 -7.73
N ILE A 2 -15.43 4.37 -7.67
CA ILE A 2 -14.49 4.47 -8.79
C ILE A 2 -14.13 3.08 -9.32
N ALA A 3 -14.37 2.87 -10.61
CA ALA A 3 -13.94 1.67 -11.32
C ALA A 3 -12.50 1.85 -11.81
N PHE A 4 -11.67 0.84 -11.57
CA PHE A 4 -10.33 0.79 -12.13
C PHE A 4 -10.41 0.38 -13.61
N ARG A 5 -9.60 1.04 -14.43
CA ARG A 5 -9.33 0.60 -15.79
C ARG A 5 -8.47 -0.65 -15.75
N GLU A 6 -8.63 -1.48 -16.77
CA GLU A 6 -7.70 -2.57 -17.01
C GLU A 6 -6.34 -1.98 -17.39
N VAL A 7 -5.28 -2.51 -16.75
CA VAL A 7 -3.89 -2.15 -17.02
C VAL A 7 -3.24 -3.37 -17.65
N ASP A 8 -2.59 -3.17 -18.79
CA ASP A 8 -1.93 -4.25 -19.53
C ASP A 8 -0.76 -4.84 -18.72
N ASP A 9 -0.52 -6.16 -18.82
CA ASP A 9 0.57 -6.82 -18.10
C ASP A 9 1.96 -6.26 -18.46
N ALA A 10 2.13 -5.66 -19.64
CA ALA A 10 3.37 -5.03 -20.08
C ALA A 10 3.45 -3.53 -19.74
N ASP A 11 2.45 -2.95 -19.08
CA ASP A 11 2.48 -1.52 -18.72
C ASP A 11 3.63 -1.25 -17.75
N PRO A 12 4.62 -0.41 -18.12
CA PRO A 12 5.78 -0.13 -17.27
C PRO A 12 5.39 0.55 -15.96
N ALA A 13 4.20 1.14 -15.85
CA ALA A 13 3.71 1.75 -14.63
C ALA A 13 3.53 0.72 -13.50
N LEU A 14 3.29 -0.55 -13.80
CA LEU A 14 3.08 -1.59 -12.78
C LEU A 14 4.26 -1.74 -11.80
N VAL A 15 5.47 -1.34 -12.20
CA VAL A 15 6.67 -1.33 -11.34
C VAL A 15 6.49 -0.46 -10.08
N PHE A 16 5.61 0.54 -10.14
CA PHE A 16 5.34 1.44 -9.02
C PHE A 16 4.49 0.81 -7.91
N SER A 17 3.95 -0.41 -8.09
CA SER A 17 3.09 -1.06 -7.10
C SER A 17 3.85 -2.08 -6.23
N PRO A 18 4.20 -1.75 -4.97
CA PRO A 18 4.76 -2.71 -4.02
C PRO A 18 3.88 -3.95 -3.83
N LEU A 19 2.55 -3.79 -3.82
CA LEU A 19 1.61 -4.90 -3.70
C LEU A 19 1.74 -5.89 -4.85
N VAL A 20 1.77 -5.41 -6.10
CA VAL A 20 1.95 -6.28 -7.27
C VAL A 20 3.29 -6.99 -7.20
N ARG A 21 4.38 -6.24 -6.97
CA ARG A 21 5.73 -6.79 -6.87
C ARG A 21 5.85 -7.87 -5.77
N GLY A 22 5.29 -7.61 -4.59
CA GLY A 22 5.32 -8.56 -3.48
C GLY A 22 4.53 -9.84 -3.78
N MET A 23 3.40 -9.72 -4.49
CA MET A 23 2.58 -10.86 -4.92
C MET A 23 3.33 -11.71 -5.96
N GLU A 24 3.91 -11.07 -6.99
CA GLU A 24 4.70 -11.75 -8.01
C GLU A 24 5.90 -12.48 -7.41
N LYS A 25 6.67 -11.81 -6.53
CA LYS A 25 7.79 -12.43 -5.83
C LYS A 25 7.35 -13.60 -4.95
N THR A 26 6.23 -13.47 -4.24
CA THR A 26 5.69 -14.58 -3.45
C THR A 26 5.33 -15.79 -4.32
N PHE A 27 4.69 -15.57 -5.47
CA PHE A 27 4.34 -16.65 -6.38
C PHE A 27 5.57 -17.28 -7.03
N ALA A 28 6.57 -16.48 -7.43
CA ALA A 28 7.83 -16.97 -7.95
C ALA A 28 8.58 -17.81 -6.90
N TRP A 29 8.62 -17.36 -5.65
CA TRP A 29 9.21 -18.14 -4.56
C TRP A 29 8.56 -19.51 -4.41
N VAL A 30 7.23 -19.57 -4.49
CA VAL A 30 6.50 -20.84 -4.37
C VAL A 30 6.74 -21.76 -5.57
N ASP A 31 6.88 -21.20 -6.77
CA ASP A 31 7.20 -21.97 -7.97
C ASP A 31 8.57 -22.63 -7.86
N GLU A 32 9.56 -21.91 -7.34
CA GLU A 32 10.93 -22.38 -7.18
C GLU A 32 11.12 -23.33 -5.97
N HIS A 33 10.49 -23.03 -4.83
CA HIS A 33 10.77 -23.70 -3.55
C HIS A 33 9.62 -24.59 -3.04
N GLY A 34 8.46 -24.57 -3.69
CA GLY A 34 7.24 -25.17 -3.18
C GLY A 34 6.54 -24.31 -2.12
N GLY A 35 5.64 -24.91 -1.33
CA GLY A 35 4.84 -24.18 -0.35
C GLY A 35 5.68 -23.45 0.71
N ILE A 36 5.25 -22.25 1.11
CA ILE A 36 5.96 -21.49 2.14
C ILE A 36 5.60 -22.06 3.51
N SER A 37 6.59 -22.53 4.25
CA SER A 37 6.37 -23.07 5.59
C SER A 37 5.76 -22.05 6.55
N LEU A 38 4.81 -22.51 7.37
CA LEU A 38 4.10 -21.72 8.36
C LEU A 38 4.45 -22.14 9.80
N THR A 39 4.34 -21.20 10.73
CA THR A 39 4.34 -21.46 12.17
C THR A 39 3.04 -22.16 12.60
N PRO A 40 2.95 -22.69 13.84
CA PRO A 40 1.68 -23.20 14.37
C PRO A 40 0.56 -22.15 14.40
N SER A 41 0.92 -20.86 14.57
CA SER A 41 0.00 -19.73 14.50
C SER A 41 -0.32 -19.30 13.06
N ARG A 42 0.12 -20.07 12.05
CA ARG A 42 -0.07 -19.85 10.61
C ARG A 42 0.63 -18.60 10.05
N ALA A 43 1.62 -18.07 10.76
CA ALA A 43 2.46 -17.02 10.25
C ALA A 43 3.54 -17.59 9.30
N PHE A 44 4.03 -16.81 8.34
CA PHE A 44 5.18 -17.19 7.54
C PHE A 44 6.41 -17.43 8.42
N LYS A 45 7.11 -18.54 8.19
CA LYS A 45 8.36 -18.81 8.91
C LYS A 45 9.45 -17.82 8.50
N ARG A 46 10.34 -17.56 9.46
CA ARG A 46 11.48 -16.64 9.37
C ARG A 46 12.28 -16.72 8.08
N VAL A 47 12.53 -17.91 7.54
CA VAL A 47 13.29 -18.10 6.29
C VAL A 47 12.67 -17.29 5.16
N PHE A 48 11.35 -17.38 4.98
CA PHE A 48 10.64 -16.61 3.97
C PHE A 48 10.54 -15.13 4.34
N VAL A 49 10.34 -14.81 5.63
CA VAL A 49 10.24 -13.41 6.08
C VAL A 49 11.54 -12.64 5.81
N HIS A 50 12.69 -13.23 6.13
CA HIS A 50 14.00 -12.61 5.86
C HIS A 50 14.24 -12.45 4.36
N TRP A 51 13.93 -13.49 3.57
CA TRP A 51 14.02 -13.39 2.12
C TRP A 51 13.12 -12.28 1.55
N ALA A 52 11.86 -12.21 2.00
CA ALA A 52 10.91 -11.18 1.55
C ALA A 52 11.38 -9.77 1.93
N ALA A 53 11.99 -9.60 3.12
CA ALA A 53 12.56 -8.32 3.56
C ALA A 53 13.69 -7.84 2.62
N ALA A 54 14.55 -8.75 2.17
CA ALA A 54 15.61 -8.46 1.20
C ALA A 54 15.06 -8.18 -0.21
N GLU A 55 14.05 -8.93 -0.63
CA GLU A 55 13.62 -8.97 -2.03
C GLU A 55 12.48 -8.03 -2.40
N PHE A 56 11.59 -7.68 -1.46
CA PHE A 56 10.38 -6.92 -1.80
C PHE A 56 10.66 -5.44 -2.02
N ASP A 57 11.77 -4.92 -1.47
CA ASP A 57 12.14 -3.50 -1.51
C ASP A 57 10.96 -2.60 -1.11
N TRP A 58 10.28 -2.94 0.00
CA TRP A 58 9.02 -2.30 0.35
C TRP A 58 9.26 -0.89 0.93
N PRO A 59 8.57 0.16 0.44
CA PRO A 59 8.78 1.52 0.93
C PRO A 59 8.63 1.64 2.46
N GLY A 60 9.68 2.13 3.11
CA GLY A 60 9.75 2.29 4.58
C GLY A 60 9.90 0.98 5.36
N HIS A 61 10.08 -0.14 4.67
CA HIS A 61 10.28 -1.48 5.23
C HIS A 61 11.33 -2.23 4.39
N THR A 62 12.38 -1.53 3.96
CA THR A 62 13.55 -2.20 3.37
C THR A 62 14.17 -3.13 4.40
N GLU A 63 14.99 -4.08 3.97
CA GLU A 63 15.73 -4.96 4.90
C GLU A 63 16.47 -4.15 5.97
N ALA A 64 17.16 -3.07 5.57
CA ALA A 64 17.85 -2.18 6.48
C ALA A 64 16.89 -1.47 7.46
N ASP A 65 15.75 -0.97 7.00
CA ASP A 65 14.75 -0.32 7.86
C ASP A 65 14.22 -1.32 8.92
N LEU A 66 13.96 -2.57 8.51
CA LEU A 66 13.41 -3.61 9.37
C LEU A 66 14.42 -4.07 10.43
N PHE A 67 15.68 -4.27 10.06
CA PHE A 67 16.73 -4.67 11.01
C PHE A 67 17.27 -3.52 11.87
N ALA A 68 17.01 -2.26 11.51
CA ALA A 68 17.35 -1.12 12.36
C ALA A 68 16.61 -1.16 13.72
N VAL A 69 15.43 -1.79 13.76
CA VAL A 69 14.59 -1.87 14.97
C VAL A 69 14.36 -3.30 15.47
N ASN A 70 14.69 -4.33 14.68
CA ASN A 70 14.52 -5.73 15.05
C ASN A 70 15.84 -6.49 14.98
N LYS A 71 16.15 -7.28 16.02
CA LYS A 71 17.31 -8.20 15.97
C LYS A 71 17.08 -9.38 15.02
N VAL A 72 15.82 -9.77 14.87
CA VAL A 72 15.38 -10.94 14.13
C VAL A 72 13.98 -10.67 13.60
N LEU A 73 13.68 -11.05 12.36
CA LEU A 73 12.39 -10.79 11.74
C LEU A 73 11.46 -11.99 11.83
N ASN A 74 10.22 -11.73 12.25
CA ASN A 74 9.07 -12.61 12.08
C ASN A 74 8.00 -11.82 11.31
N GLU A 75 6.98 -12.50 10.80
CA GLU A 75 5.98 -11.85 9.94
C GLU A 75 5.31 -10.61 10.55
N PRO A 76 4.93 -10.57 11.85
CA PRO A 76 4.37 -9.37 12.46
C PRO A 76 5.33 -8.17 12.49
N ASP A 77 6.64 -8.41 12.42
CA ASP A 77 7.67 -7.36 12.37
C ASP A 77 7.74 -6.71 10.98
N PHE A 78 7.23 -7.40 9.95
CA PHE A 78 7.15 -6.92 8.57
C PHE A 78 5.68 -6.71 8.16
N ALA A 79 5.06 -5.65 8.68
CA ALA A 79 3.62 -5.38 8.51
C ALA A 79 3.10 -5.47 7.06
N PRO A 80 3.79 -4.95 6.02
CA PRO A 80 3.40 -5.18 4.64
C PRO A 80 3.26 -6.64 4.21
N LEU A 81 4.17 -7.51 4.66
CA LEU A 81 4.12 -8.94 4.35
C LEU A 81 2.91 -9.61 4.98
N MET A 82 2.61 -9.26 6.24
CA MET A 82 1.42 -9.73 6.94
C MET A 82 0.14 -9.33 6.20
N VAL A 83 0.05 -8.07 5.74
CA VAL A 83 -1.09 -7.59 4.94
C VAL A 83 -1.20 -8.34 3.62
N LEU A 84 -0.07 -8.58 2.94
CA LEU A 84 -0.04 -9.33 1.68
C LEU A 84 -0.51 -10.78 1.87
N HIS A 85 -0.08 -11.43 2.95
CA HIS A 85 -0.54 -12.76 3.34
C HIS A 85 -2.06 -12.79 3.57
N ASP A 86 -2.58 -11.88 4.40
CA ASP A 86 -3.99 -11.80 4.73
C ASP A 86 -4.85 -11.51 3.49
N LEU A 87 -4.39 -10.63 2.59
CA LEU A 87 -5.05 -10.38 1.31
C LEU A 87 -5.17 -11.65 0.46
N MET A 88 -4.08 -12.40 0.31
CA MET A 88 -4.10 -13.64 -0.47
C MET A 88 -5.07 -14.67 0.12
N ILE A 89 -5.16 -14.77 1.45
CA ILE A 89 -6.11 -15.67 2.12
C ILE A 89 -7.55 -15.18 1.96
N ALA A 90 -7.82 -13.90 2.25
CA ALA A 90 -9.15 -13.31 2.17
C ALA A 90 -9.75 -13.39 0.76
N MET A 91 -8.91 -13.20 -0.25
CA MET A 91 -9.28 -13.28 -1.66
C MET A 91 -9.24 -14.71 -2.22
N LYS A 92 -8.90 -15.71 -1.40
CA LYS A 92 -8.74 -17.12 -1.81
C LYS A 92 -7.71 -17.32 -2.94
N LEU A 93 -6.72 -16.44 -3.05
CA LEU A 93 -5.58 -16.56 -3.95
C LEU A 93 -4.52 -17.50 -3.36
N GLY A 94 -4.44 -17.56 -2.03
CA GLY A 94 -3.65 -18.51 -1.27
C GLY A 94 -4.50 -19.32 -0.31
N ARG A 95 -3.90 -20.37 0.26
CA ARG A 95 -4.49 -21.15 1.35
C ARG A 95 -3.42 -21.70 2.27
N HIS A 96 -3.78 -21.86 3.53
CA HIS A 96 -3.02 -22.68 4.46
C HIS A 96 -3.36 -24.16 4.24
N TYR A 97 -2.35 -24.98 3.98
CA TYR A 97 -2.49 -26.41 3.74
C TYR A 97 -1.30 -27.17 4.32
N LYS A 98 -1.57 -28.10 5.25
CA LYS A 98 -0.56 -28.97 5.89
C LYS A 98 0.67 -28.23 6.43
N GLY A 99 0.46 -27.09 7.09
CA GLY A 99 1.54 -26.29 7.68
C GLY A 99 2.32 -25.43 6.69
N GLU A 100 1.82 -25.28 5.47
CA GLU A 100 2.39 -24.40 4.43
C GLU A 100 1.32 -23.46 3.88
N PHE A 101 1.75 -22.32 3.35
CA PHE A 101 0.98 -21.52 2.43
C PHE A 101 1.21 -22.01 1.01
N ARG A 102 0.12 -22.15 0.25
CA ARG A 102 0.17 -22.52 -1.16
C ARG A 102 -0.81 -21.65 -1.96
N PRO A 103 -0.45 -21.17 -3.16
CA PRO A 103 -1.38 -20.58 -4.10
C PRO A 103 -2.52 -21.56 -4.41
N THR A 104 -3.74 -21.03 -4.53
CA THR A 104 -4.88 -21.76 -5.09
C THR A 104 -4.78 -21.74 -6.62
N LYS A 105 -5.69 -22.45 -7.32
CA LYS A 105 -5.80 -22.32 -8.79
C LYS A 105 -6.02 -20.86 -9.23
N ALA A 106 -6.75 -20.07 -8.42
CA ALA A 106 -6.98 -18.66 -8.71
C ALA A 106 -5.70 -17.83 -8.54
N GLY A 107 -4.92 -18.09 -7.48
CA GLY A 107 -3.61 -17.44 -7.30
C GLY A 107 -2.61 -17.83 -8.40
N GLN A 108 -2.54 -19.12 -8.76
CA GLN A 108 -1.66 -19.60 -9.84
C GLN A 108 -1.99 -18.96 -11.20
N ALA A 109 -3.26 -18.67 -11.46
CA ALA A 109 -3.68 -18.01 -12.71
C ALA A 109 -3.23 -16.54 -12.81
N LEU A 110 -2.70 -15.97 -11.73
CA LEU A 110 -2.15 -14.62 -11.68
C LEU A 110 -0.62 -14.58 -11.83
N THR A 111 0.07 -15.72 -11.73
CA THR A 111 1.52 -15.78 -11.89
C THR A 111 1.92 -15.27 -13.27
N GLY A 112 2.83 -14.29 -13.33
CA GLY A 112 3.29 -13.68 -14.58
C GLY A 112 2.28 -12.71 -15.22
N HIS A 113 1.22 -12.32 -14.50
CA HIS A 113 0.18 -11.41 -14.97
C HIS A 113 0.01 -10.20 -14.04
N PRO A 114 0.99 -9.27 -13.98
CA PRO A 114 0.98 -8.16 -13.03
C PRO A 114 -0.19 -7.19 -13.20
N GLY A 115 -0.68 -6.97 -14.42
CA GLY A 115 -1.88 -6.16 -14.70
C GLY A 115 -3.13 -6.82 -14.13
N ARG A 116 -3.25 -8.15 -14.26
CA ARG A 116 -4.33 -8.93 -13.64
C ARG A 116 -4.23 -8.98 -12.12
N ILE A 117 -3.02 -9.09 -11.56
CA ILE A 117 -2.78 -8.96 -10.11
C ILE A 117 -3.28 -7.60 -9.64
N PHE A 118 -2.85 -6.52 -10.31
CA PHE A 118 -3.23 -5.15 -9.98
C PHE A 118 -4.76 -4.97 -10.01
N GLY A 119 -5.41 -5.29 -11.13
CA GLY A 119 -6.85 -5.13 -11.31
C GLY A 119 -7.70 -6.00 -10.38
N THR A 120 -7.14 -7.10 -9.86
CA THR A 120 -7.83 -7.99 -8.91
C THR A 120 -7.62 -7.52 -7.47
N VAL A 121 -6.37 -7.33 -7.06
CA VAL A 121 -5.96 -7.15 -5.66
C VAL A 121 -6.11 -5.71 -5.20
N VAL A 122 -5.70 -4.73 -6.01
CA VAL A 122 -5.67 -3.32 -5.58
C VAL A 122 -7.07 -2.78 -5.27
N PRO A 123 -8.12 -3.01 -6.08
CA PRO A 123 -9.46 -2.55 -5.74
C PRO A 123 -10.00 -3.20 -4.45
N PHE A 124 -9.70 -4.48 -4.22
CA PHE A 124 -10.10 -5.15 -2.97
C PHE A 124 -9.35 -4.56 -1.78
N PHE A 125 -8.04 -4.38 -1.90
CA PHE A 125 -7.20 -3.80 -0.86
C PHE A 125 -7.69 -2.40 -0.47
N LEU A 126 -7.90 -1.49 -1.44
CA LEU A 126 -8.31 -0.12 -1.14
C LEU A 126 -9.75 -0.04 -0.62
N PHE A 127 -10.70 -0.75 -1.25
CA PHE A 127 -12.13 -0.48 -1.05
C PHE A 127 -12.86 -1.50 -0.17
N ARG A 128 -12.24 -2.64 0.17
CA ARG A 128 -12.85 -3.69 0.98
C ARG A 128 -12.15 -3.92 2.31
N ILE A 129 -10.89 -3.54 2.44
CA ILE A 129 -10.16 -3.65 3.71
C ILE A 129 -10.50 -2.46 4.59
N ASN A 130 -10.80 -2.74 5.86
CA ASN A 130 -10.84 -1.70 6.88
C ASN A 130 -9.40 -1.32 7.26
N HIS A 131 -8.83 -0.29 6.64
CA HIS A 131 -7.46 0.12 6.95
C HIS A 131 -7.30 0.73 8.36
N ALA A 132 -8.39 1.08 9.05
CA ALA A 132 -8.32 1.57 10.42
C ALA A 132 -7.74 0.51 11.38
N SER A 133 -7.93 -0.79 11.11
CA SER A 133 -7.38 -1.89 11.93
C SER A 133 -5.85 -1.99 11.90
N MET A 134 -5.19 -1.20 11.06
CA MET A 134 -3.73 -1.05 11.05
C MET A 134 -3.26 0.11 11.94
N SER A 135 -4.18 0.80 12.62
CA SER A 135 -3.88 1.80 13.65
C SER A 135 -3.49 1.11 14.95
N ARG A 136 -2.61 1.76 15.74
CA ARG A 136 -2.38 1.38 17.14
C ARG A 136 -3.35 2.10 18.09
N PHE A 137 -4.12 3.04 17.56
CA PHE A 137 -5.10 3.85 18.28
C PHE A 137 -6.51 3.40 17.89
N GLU A 138 -7.51 4.27 18.05
CA GLU A 138 -8.90 3.96 17.74
C GLU A 138 -9.07 3.45 16.29
N ASP A 139 -9.79 2.33 16.16
CA ASP A 139 -10.11 1.66 14.88
C ASP A 139 -11.27 2.35 14.13
N ALA A 140 -11.51 3.64 14.42
CA ALA A 140 -12.55 4.42 13.77
C ALA A 140 -12.14 4.74 12.32
N PRO A 141 -13.01 4.46 11.33
CA PRO A 141 -12.79 4.92 9.96
C PRO A 141 -12.73 6.44 9.91
N ILE A 142 -11.75 6.96 9.17
CA ILE A 142 -11.65 8.40 8.93
C ILE A 142 -12.87 8.91 8.16
N LEU A 143 -13.35 10.11 8.52
CA LEU A 143 -14.57 10.71 7.99
C LEU A 143 -14.42 11.16 6.53
N ALA A 144 -14.68 10.27 5.57
CA ALA A 144 -15.04 10.55 4.17
C ALA A 144 -15.16 9.21 3.42
N ASN A 145 -15.28 9.25 2.09
CA ASN A 145 -15.23 8.06 1.26
C ASN A 145 -14.14 8.18 0.19
N TRP A 146 -13.79 7.06 -0.43
CA TRP A 146 -12.77 6.97 -1.47
C TRP A 146 -13.03 7.86 -2.69
N ASP A 147 -14.29 8.11 -3.04
CA ASP A 147 -14.62 8.98 -4.16
C ASP A 147 -14.15 10.42 -3.85
N VAL A 148 -14.33 10.91 -2.62
CA VAL A 148 -13.82 12.22 -2.17
C VAL A 148 -12.29 12.23 -2.15
N PHE A 149 -11.66 11.23 -1.49
CA PHE A 149 -10.21 11.19 -1.34
C PHE A 149 -9.50 11.20 -2.69
N LEU A 150 -9.92 10.33 -3.62
CA LEU A 150 -9.27 10.23 -4.93
C LEU A 150 -9.46 11.51 -5.75
N ASN A 151 -10.65 12.11 -5.76
CA ASN A 151 -10.88 13.33 -6.54
C ASN A 151 -10.12 14.55 -5.99
N VAL A 152 -10.01 14.69 -4.65
CA VAL A 152 -9.21 15.76 -4.02
C VAL A 152 -7.72 15.53 -4.28
N LEU A 153 -7.21 14.31 -4.03
CA LEU A 153 -5.81 13.98 -4.28
C LEU A 153 -5.44 14.19 -5.74
N ASN A 154 -6.32 13.86 -6.69
CA ASN A 154 -6.07 14.08 -8.11
C ASN A 154 -5.74 15.54 -8.42
N ALA A 155 -6.43 16.49 -7.79
CA ALA A 155 -6.21 17.92 -7.97
C ALA A 155 -4.98 18.41 -7.18
N GLU A 156 -4.88 18.04 -5.90
CA GLU A 156 -3.87 18.59 -4.99
C GLU A 156 -2.47 18.01 -5.20
N THR A 157 -2.34 16.81 -5.77
CA THR A 157 -1.04 16.13 -5.93
C THR A 157 -0.50 16.16 -7.36
N GLU A 158 -1.01 17.04 -8.24
CA GLU A 158 -0.50 17.18 -9.61
C GLU A 158 0.99 17.58 -9.64
N ASP A 159 1.40 18.49 -8.77
CA ASP A 159 2.80 18.89 -8.57
C ASP A 159 3.42 18.30 -7.29
N GLY A 160 2.74 17.32 -6.69
CA GLY A 160 3.04 16.78 -5.37
C GLY A 160 2.47 17.64 -4.23
N ALA A 161 2.17 17.01 -3.10
CA ALA A 161 1.70 17.70 -1.90
C ALA A 161 2.23 17.06 -0.63
N THR A 162 2.46 17.88 0.40
CA THR A 162 2.81 17.36 1.73
C THR A 162 1.59 16.77 2.42
N GLY A 163 1.80 15.77 3.28
CA GLY A 163 0.71 15.19 4.08
C GLY A 163 -0.04 16.25 4.91
N GLY A 164 0.68 17.23 5.47
CA GLY A 164 0.09 18.32 6.24
C GLY A 164 -0.77 19.27 5.38
N HIS A 165 -0.41 19.48 4.10
CA HIS A 165 -1.27 20.19 3.15
C HIS A 165 -2.55 19.41 2.88
N LEU A 166 -2.43 18.12 2.56
CA LEU A 166 -3.57 17.25 2.27
C LEU A 166 -4.53 17.14 3.47
N ARG A 167 -3.99 17.04 4.69
CA ARG A 167 -4.77 17.09 5.93
C ARG A 167 -5.58 18.38 6.02
N ARG A 168 -4.96 19.53 5.73
CA ARG A 168 -5.65 20.83 5.77
C ARG A 168 -6.74 20.96 4.73
N VAL A 169 -6.51 20.50 3.51
CA VAL A 169 -7.51 20.55 2.44
C VAL A 169 -8.71 19.67 2.77
N LEU A 170 -8.48 18.46 3.28
CA LEU A 170 -9.55 17.50 3.54
C LEU A 170 -10.30 17.77 4.86
N PHE A 171 -9.61 18.23 5.90
CA PHE A 171 -10.14 18.27 7.27
C PHE A 171 -9.95 19.62 8.00
N GLY A 172 -9.43 20.64 7.33
CA GLY A 172 -9.16 21.95 7.93
C GLY A 172 -7.85 22.01 8.74
N ALA A 173 -7.61 23.11 9.44
CA ALA A 173 -6.39 23.28 10.25
C ALA A 173 -6.38 22.33 11.46
N PRO A 174 -5.20 21.84 11.90
CA PRO A 174 -5.08 21.12 13.16
C PRO A 174 -5.55 21.97 14.33
N GLU A 175 -6.17 21.32 15.32
CA GLU A 175 -6.49 22.01 16.56
C GLU A 175 -5.20 22.46 17.25
N THR A 176 -5.09 23.75 17.54
CA THR A 176 -3.96 24.32 18.26
C THR A 176 -4.28 24.41 19.74
N GLY A 177 -3.47 23.77 20.58
CA GLY A 177 -3.55 23.85 22.03
C GLY A 177 -2.25 24.37 22.65
N PRO A 178 -2.23 24.70 23.96
CA PRO A 178 -1.04 25.19 24.65
C PRO A 178 0.09 24.14 24.74
N LEU A 179 -0.20 22.87 24.46
CA LEU A 179 0.78 21.78 24.38
C LEU A 179 0.74 21.17 22.99
N PRO A 180 1.89 20.83 22.38
CA PRO A 180 1.93 20.05 21.15
C PRO A 180 1.15 18.74 21.33
N ARG A 181 0.16 18.50 20.49
CA ARG A 181 -0.61 17.25 20.46
C ARG A 181 -0.32 16.52 19.16
N TYR A 182 -0.34 15.20 19.23
CA TYR A 182 -0.35 14.37 18.04
C TYR A 182 -1.61 14.65 17.24
N ASP A 183 -1.48 14.92 15.95
CA ASP A 183 -2.61 15.12 15.06
C ASP A 183 -3.18 13.76 14.63
N GLU A 184 -4.15 13.27 15.39
CA GLU A 184 -4.79 11.97 15.14
C GLU A 184 -5.41 11.88 13.74
N VAL A 185 -5.96 12.99 13.24
CA VAL A 185 -6.53 13.07 11.88
C VAL A 185 -5.44 12.88 10.82
N MET A 186 -4.26 13.47 11.01
CA MET A 186 -3.11 13.25 10.13
C MET A 186 -2.66 11.78 10.16
N GLY A 187 -2.58 11.19 11.36
CA GLY A 187 -2.26 9.77 11.53
C GLY A 187 -3.23 8.85 10.80
N GLN A 188 -4.54 9.07 10.98
CA GLN A 188 -5.60 8.33 10.31
C GLN A 188 -5.55 8.52 8.79
N LEU A 189 -5.37 9.75 8.30
CA LEU A 189 -5.26 10.04 6.86
C LEU A 189 -4.08 9.27 6.24
N TYR A 190 -2.94 9.25 6.92
CA TYR A 190 -1.78 8.52 6.46
C TYR A 190 -2.02 7.00 6.46
N ILE A 191 -2.47 6.44 7.58
CA ILE A 191 -2.65 4.99 7.78
C ILE A 191 -3.73 4.42 6.86
N GLN A 192 -4.84 5.16 6.70
CA GLN A 192 -6.05 4.67 6.06
C GLN A 192 -6.17 5.05 4.57
N VAL A 193 -5.44 6.08 4.11
CA VAL A 193 -5.57 6.59 2.73
C VAL A 193 -4.21 6.67 2.03
N LEU A 194 -3.29 7.50 2.53
CA LEU A 194 -2.06 7.80 1.79
C LEU A 194 -1.13 6.58 1.67
N ARG A 195 -0.91 5.86 2.79
CA ARG A 195 -0.06 4.66 2.79
C ARG A 195 -0.66 3.53 1.94
N PRO A 196 -1.95 3.20 2.02
CA PRO A 196 -2.58 2.26 1.09
C PRO A 196 -2.40 2.67 -0.38
N LEU A 197 -2.56 3.95 -0.72
CA LEU A 197 -2.33 4.43 -2.08
C LEU A 197 -0.86 4.30 -2.52
N CYS A 198 0.09 4.51 -1.61
CA CYS A 198 1.51 4.25 -1.86
C CYS A 198 1.80 2.76 -2.08
N TRP A 199 1.19 1.89 -1.27
CA TRP A 199 1.37 0.43 -1.39
C TRP A 199 0.71 -0.14 -2.65
N ALA A 200 -0.42 0.45 -3.06
CA ALA A 200 -1.05 0.18 -4.35
C ALA A 200 -0.23 0.69 -5.53
N GLY A 201 0.70 1.62 -5.30
CA GLY A 201 1.53 2.24 -6.32
C GLY A 201 0.86 3.39 -7.06
N LEU A 202 -0.26 3.91 -6.57
CA LEU A 202 -0.96 5.06 -7.17
C LEU A 202 -0.30 6.39 -6.75
N LEU A 203 0.20 6.44 -5.52
CA LEU A 203 1.05 7.51 -5.02
C LEU A 203 2.46 6.98 -4.76
N GLN A 204 3.42 7.88 -4.71
CA GLN A 204 4.74 7.63 -4.15
C GLN A 204 5.00 8.64 -3.04
N GLN A 205 5.56 8.15 -1.95
CA GLN A 205 6.03 9.00 -0.86
C GLN A 205 7.52 9.27 -1.07
N GLU A 206 7.88 10.52 -1.27
CA GLU A 206 9.28 10.95 -1.29
C GLU A 206 9.75 11.17 0.15
N ARG A 207 10.94 10.64 0.47
CA ARG A 207 11.54 10.84 1.79
C ARG A 207 12.00 12.29 1.91
N ALA A 208 11.51 13.00 2.92
CA ALA A 208 12.16 14.22 3.38
C ALA A 208 13.49 13.86 4.06
N GLU A 209 14.52 14.70 3.91
CA GLU A 209 15.84 14.51 4.53
C GLU A 209 15.78 14.48 6.07
N ALA A 210 14.68 14.95 6.68
CA ALA A 210 14.51 15.08 8.13
C ALA A 210 13.27 14.34 8.66
N GLY A 211 13.35 13.01 8.78
CA GLY A 211 12.49 12.22 9.67
C GLY A 211 11.21 11.64 9.09
N TYR A 212 10.64 10.68 9.83
CA TYR A 212 9.49 9.83 9.46
C TYR A 212 8.11 10.52 9.59
N ARG A 213 8.05 11.85 9.60
CA ARG A 213 6.79 12.56 9.85
C ARG A 213 5.94 12.56 8.59
N SER A 214 4.80 11.89 8.66
CA SER A 214 3.83 11.81 7.55
C SER A 214 3.31 13.18 7.11
N GLU A 215 3.32 14.19 7.98
CA GLU A 215 2.89 15.55 7.66
C GLU A 215 3.88 16.31 6.77
N GLU A 216 5.18 15.99 6.88
CA GLU A 216 6.27 16.63 6.13
C GLU A 216 6.58 15.86 4.84
N ALA A 217 6.22 14.58 4.78
CA ALA A 217 6.42 13.74 3.61
C ALA A 217 5.65 14.27 2.39
N MET A 218 6.32 14.26 1.23
CA MET A 218 5.73 14.65 -0.05
C MET A 218 5.14 13.45 -0.77
N PHE A 219 3.90 13.59 -1.25
CA PHE A 219 3.16 12.56 -1.97
C PHE A 219 2.93 13.02 -3.41
N VAL A 220 3.36 12.20 -4.36
CA VAL A 220 3.31 12.48 -5.80
C VAL A 220 2.56 11.35 -6.51
N LYS A 221 1.78 11.69 -7.54
CA LYS A 221 1.13 10.68 -8.39
C LYS A 221 2.16 9.93 -9.21
N THR A 222 2.04 8.61 -9.24
CA THR A 222 2.81 7.78 -10.16
C THR A 222 2.10 7.71 -11.52
N PRO A 223 2.75 7.17 -12.57
CA PRO A 223 2.09 6.86 -13.83
C PRO A 223 0.86 5.94 -13.69
N LEU A 224 0.82 5.05 -12.68
CA LEU A 224 -0.33 4.17 -12.44
C LEU A 224 -1.61 4.95 -12.12
N TRP A 225 -1.51 6.13 -11.51
CA TRP A 225 -2.69 6.94 -11.22
C TRP A 225 -3.50 7.21 -12.49
N ARG A 226 -2.84 7.64 -13.57
CA ARG A 226 -3.50 7.96 -14.84
C ARG A 226 -3.86 6.72 -15.66
N ALA A 227 -3.06 5.66 -15.55
CA ALA A 227 -3.33 4.40 -16.23
C ALA A 227 -4.58 3.71 -15.67
N ALA A 228 -4.70 3.66 -14.34
CA ALA A 228 -5.72 2.88 -13.65
C ALA A 228 -7.01 3.65 -13.31
N LEU A 229 -6.94 4.97 -13.09
CA LEU A 229 -8.10 5.73 -12.59
C LEU A 229 -8.77 6.55 -13.70
N ARG A 230 -10.09 6.74 -13.54
CA ARG A 230 -10.87 7.75 -14.25
C ARG A 230 -11.65 8.54 -13.21
N LEU A 231 -11.31 9.81 -13.03
CA LEU A 231 -11.84 10.65 -11.96
C LEU A 231 -12.61 11.84 -12.55
N GLU A 232 -13.59 12.32 -11.79
CA GLU A 232 -14.41 13.47 -12.21
C GLU A 232 -13.58 14.75 -12.29
N THR A 233 -12.51 14.83 -11.50
CA THR A 233 -11.60 15.97 -11.49
C THR A 233 -10.54 15.92 -12.58
N ASP A 234 -10.45 14.88 -13.42
CA ASP A 234 -9.43 14.77 -14.48
C ASP A 234 -9.41 15.99 -15.41
N GLY A 235 -10.58 16.55 -15.76
CA GLY A 235 -10.68 17.75 -16.59
C GLY A 235 -10.42 19.07 -15.86
N LYS A 236 -10.31 19.05 -14.53
CA LYS A 236 -10.03 20.22 -13.68
C LYS A 236 -8.55 20.36 -13.34
N VAL A 237 -7.77 19.29 -13.51
CA VAL A 237 -6.32 19.30 -13.34
C VAL A 237 -5.69 20.07 -14.51
N LYS A 238 -5.38 21.35 -14.32
CA LYS A 238 -4.53 22.09 -15.25
C LYS A 238 -3.09 21.77 -14.90
N GLY A 239 -2.39 21.03 -15.74
CA GLY A 239 -0.95 20.88 -15.59
C GLY A 239 -0.31 22.27 -15.56
N ALA A 240 0.55 22.53 -14.59
CA ALA A 240 1.33 23.75 -14.58
C ALA A 240 2.13 23.83 -15.89
N THR A 241 2.01 24.95 -16.60
CA THR A 241 2.89 25.27 -17.73
C THR A 241 4.31 25.28 -17.17
N ARG A 242 5.09 24.22 -17.45
CA ARG A 242 6.50 24.20 -17.10
C ARG A 242 7.19 25.27 -17.95
N HIS A 243 7.53 26.39 -17.31
CA HIS A 243 8.37 27.43 -17.89
C HIS A 243 9.83 26.98 -17.90
#